data_AF-A0A399RKB9-F1
#
_entry.id   AF-A0A399RKB9-F1
#
_cell.length_a   1.000
_cell.length_b   1.000
_cell.length_c   1.000
_cell.angle_alpha   90.00
_cell.angle_beta   90.00
_cell.angle_gamma   90.00
#
_symmetry.space_group_name_H-M   'P 1'
#
loop_
_entity.id
_entity.type
_entity.pdbx_description
1 polymer ?
#
loop_
_entity_poly.entity_id
_entity_poly.type
_entity_poly.pdbx_seq_one_letter_code
_entity_poly.pdbx_strand_id
1 'polypeptide(L)'
;MNDRAIGPRQSERAGDPPARDLRLPYAAWAWEYLRRNKDYGRAYRASFTGRARPIPLNTGAILIREKRRWSDAEQWGLLSFADPEKSCDEANVFWRPDRLAGALPVQLVRFADLARNSERRRHDEIELRRIPTRRVILETVDGARHIVLGGRRFWVQLLCENPASVGERCAIEVKINSTQHYQRKLDTASQLLSLYHSAGGKLSLIGRSRDSTRLAQGIIAIDIVNAGGFHRDVADAIYGAEKVAERWGGPSRYYEDWARRLVARARFMVNEGYLSLLGKKTL
;
A
#
# COMPACT_ATOMS: atom_id res chain seq x y z
N MET A 1 42.64 -17.91 14.69
CA MET A 1 42.44 -17.54 13.28
C MET A 1 41.53 -18.60 12.66
N ASN A 2 40.27 -18.27 12.40
CA ASN A 2 39.33 -19.17 11.70
C ASN A 2 38.62 -18.29 10.66
N ASP A 3 39.17 -18.29 9.45
CA ASP A 3 38.54 -17.66 8.28
C ASP A 3 37.35 -18.50 7.84
N ARG A 4 36.14 -18.06 8.22
CA ARG A 4 34.92 -18.50 7.55
C ARG A 4 34.78 -17.71 6.26
N ALA A 5 35.13 -18.36 5.15
CA ALA A 5 34.82 -17.93 3.81
C ALA A 5 33.32 -17.59 3.70
N ILE A 6 33.02 -16.31 3.49
CA ILE A 6 31.70 -15.81 3.15
C ILE A 6 31.46 -16.23 1.70
N GLY A 7 30.65 -17.27 1.49
CA GLY A 7 30.19 -17.64 0.16
C GLY A 7 29.47 -16.46 -0.51
N PRO A 8 29.55 -16.32 -1.85
CA PRO A 8 28.96 -15.18 -2.55
C PRO A 8 27.45 -15.12 -2.27
N ARG A 9 26.94 -13.91 -2.02
CA ARG A 9 25.50 -13.63 -1.88
C ARG A 9 24.78 -14.16 -3.13
N GLN A 10 23.57 -14.69 -2.95
CA GLN A 10 22.72 -15.33 -3.96
C GLN A 10 22.31 -14.47 -5.20
N SER A 11 23.03 -13.41 -5.58
CA SER A 11 22.64 -12.49 -6.68
C SER A 11 23.65 -12.31 -7.81
N GLU A 12 24.63 -13.20 -7.97
CA GLU A 12 25.60 -13.12 -9.09
C GLU A 12 25.60 -14.40 -9.94
N ARG A 13 24.41 -14.85 -10.37
CA ARG A 13 24.33 -15.71 -11.56
C ARG A 13 24.36 -14.81 -12.79
N ALA A 14 25.30 -15.08 -13.70
CA ALA A 14 25.40 -14.38 -14.98
C ALA A 14 24.08 -14.51 -15.76
N GLY A 15 23.23 -13.48 -15.70
CA GLY A 15 21.93 -13.45 -16.36
C GLY A 15 20.75 -13.01 -15.49
N ASP A 16 20.91 -12.81 -14.18
CA ASP A 16 19.83 -12.25 -13.35
C ASP A 16 19.74 -10.72 -13.48
N PRO A 17 18.52 -10.16 -13.52
CA PRO A 17 18.32 -8.73 -13.68
C PRO A 17 18.72 -7.97 -12.41
N PRO A 18 19.22 -6.72 -12.51
CA PRO A 18 19.60 -5.93 -11.36
C PRO A 18 18.42 -5.72 -10.40
N ALA A 19 18.70 -5.79 -9.11
CA ALA A 19 17.72 -5.50 -8.07
C ALA A 19 17.30 -4.02 -8.15
N ARG A 20 16.00 -3.76 -8.10
CA ARG A 20 15.46 -2.39 -7.99
C ARG A 20 15.00 -2.16 -6.56
N ASP A 21 15.65 -1.23 -5.85
CA ASP A 21 15.39 -0.96 -4.43
C ASP A 21 14.16 -0.04 -4.21
N LEU A 22 13.02 -0.37 -4.84
CA LEU A 22 11.75 0.28 -4.52
C LEU A 22 11.09 -0.50 -3.38
N ARG A 23 11.03 0.10 -2.20
CA ARG A 23 10.43 -0.53 -1.01
C ARG A 23 9.07 0.09 -0.72
N LEU A 24 8.02 -0.57 -1.21
CA LEU A 24 6.63 -0.22 -0.92
C LEU A 24 5.97 -1.31 -0.06
N PRO A 25 5.03 -0.94 0.84
CA PRO A 25 4.15 -1.92 1.48
C PRO A 25 3.24 -2.58 0.43
N TYR A 26 2.75 -3.79 0.72
CA TYR A 26 1.94 -4.53 -0.25
C TYR A 26 0.65 -3.82 -0.67
N ALA A 27 0.02 -3.05 0.22
CA ALA A 27 -1.13 -2.22 -0.11
C ALA A 27 -0.79 -1.11 -1.12
N ALA A 28 0.41 -0.54 -1.06
CA ALA A 28 0.88 0.44 -2.03
C ALA A 28 1.24 -0.23 -3.37
N TRP A 29 1.89 -1.41 -3.33
CA TRP A 29 2.10 -2.21 -4.55
C TRP A 29 0.78 -2.55 -5.23
N ALA A 30 -0.23 -2.94 -4.46
CA ALA A 30 -1.54 -3.26 -4.99
C ALA A 30 -2.15 -2.07 -5.75
N TRP A 31 -1.99 -0.85 -5.20
CA TRP A 31 -2.43 0.37 -5.85
C TRP A 31 -1.64 0.66 -7.12
N GLU A 32 -0.31 0.54 -7.08
CA GLU A 32 0.54 0.79 -8.26
C GLU A 32 0.16 -0.13 -9.43
N TYR A 33 -0.23 -1.38 -9.17
CA TYR A 33 -0.74 -2.25 -10.22
C TYR A 33 -2.16 -1.86 -10.67
N LEU A 34 -3.09 -1.66 -9.72
CA LEU A 34 -4.48 -1.32 -10.05
C LEU A 34 -4.60 -0.03 -10.88
N ARG A 35 -3.84 1.02 -10.53
CA ARG A 35 -3.94 2.31 -11.22
C ARG A 35 -3.52 2.28 -12.70
N ARG A 36 -2.84 1.21 -13.12
CA ARG A 36 -2.44 0.96 -14.52
C ARG A 36 -3.47 0.15 -15.31
N ASN A 37 -4.54 -0.26 -14.66
CA ASN A 37 -5.64 -0.97 -15.28
C ASN A 37 -6.51 0.04 -16.07
N LYS A 38 -6.60 -0.14 -17.39
CA LYS A 38 -7.37 0.75 -18.26
C LYS A 38 -8.87 0.71 -17.96
N ASP A 39 -9.38 -0.42 -17.48
CA ASP A 39 -10.80 -0.61 -17.15
C ASP A 39 -11.13 0.10 -15.84
N TYR A 40 -10.23 0.01 -14.85
CA TYR A 40 -10.30 0.84 -13.65
C TYR A 40 -10.27 2.34 -14.01
N GLY A 41 -9.37 2.77 -14.90
CA GLY A 41 -9.31 4.16 -15.36
C GLY A 41 -10.58 4.62 -16.10
N ARG A 42 -11.25 3.74 -16.84
CA ARG A 42 -12.57 4.04 -17.45
C ARG A 42 -13.66 4.13 -16.39
N ALA A 43 -13.73 3.17 -15.46
CA ALA A 43 -14.67 3.19 -14.34
C ALA A 43 -14.49 4.45 -13.47
N TYR A 44 -13.24 4.83 -13.19
CA TYR A 44 -12.91 6.07 -12.52
C TYR A 44 -13.43 7.29 -13.30
N ARG A 45 -13.21 7.39 -14.61
CA ARG A 45 -13.72 8.56 -15.36
C ARG A 45 -15.25 8.62 -15.39
N ALA A 46 -15.92 7.48 -15.51
CA ALA A 46 -17.38 7.39 -15.51
C ALA A 46 -18.00 7.76 -14.15
N SER A 47 -17.25 7.60 -13.06
CA SER A 47 -17.78 7.77 -11.70
C SER A 47 -17.56 9.17 -11.12
N PHE A 48 -17.31 10.18 -11.97
CA PHE A 48 -17.06 11.58 -11.59
C PHE A 48 -18.21 12.22 -10.80
N THR A 49 -19.44 11.96 -11.21
CA THR A 49 -20.63 12.54 -10.57
C THR A 49 -20.79 12.05 -9.14
N GLY A 50 -20.95 12.98 -8.20
CA GLY A 50 -21.20 12.67 -6.79
C GLY A 50 -19.95 12.34 -5.96
N ARG A 51 -18.73 12.47 -6.52
CA ARG A 51 -17.49 12.33 -5.75
C ARG A 51 -17.37 13.36 -4.64
N ALA A 52 -16.98 12.86 -3.48
CA ALA A 52 -16.61 13.69 -2.36
C ALA A 52 -15.32 14.45 -2.68
N ARG A 53 -15.32 15.76 -2.46
CA ARG A 53 -14.10 16.56 -2.58
C ARG A 53 -13.27 16.38 -1.32
N PRO A 54 -11.95 16.15 -1.43
CA PRO A 54 -11.05 16.16 -0.29
C PRO A 54 -11.01 17.55 0.36
N ILE A 55 -11.13 17.60 1.69
CA ILE A 55 -11.15 18.81 2.50
C ILE A 55 -9.87 18.83 3.34
N PRO A 56 -8.92 19.75 3.10
CA PRO A 56 -7.75 19.88 3.97
C PRO A 56 -8.18 20.39 5.35
N LEU A 57 -7.64 19.78 6.40
CA LEU A 57 -7.84 20.19 7.79
C LEU A 57 -6.63 21.02 8.27
N ASN A 58 -6.86 21.89 9.25
CA ASN A 58 -5.79 22.69 9.89
C ASN A 58 -4.74 21.85 10.65
N THR A 59 -4.99 20.56 10.82
CA THR A 59 -4.10 19.56 11.41
C THR A 59 -3.10 18.97 10.41
N GLY A 60 -3.24 19.28 9.12
CA GLY A 60 -2.49 18.69 8.01
C GLY A 60 -3.10 17.40 7.45
N ALA A 61 -4.21 16.91 8.02
CA ALA A 61 -4.94 15.77 7.46
C ALA A 61 -5.88 16.19 6.32
N ILE A 62 -6.34 15.19 5.57
CA ILE A 62 -7.34 15.35 4.52
C ILE A 62 -8.60 14.59 4.93
N LEU A 63 -9.76 15.25 4.89
CA LEU A 63 -11.06 14.64 5.16
C LEU A 63 -11.85 14.45 3.87
N ILE A 64 -12.43 13.27 3.69
CA ILE A 64 -13.33 12.93 2.59
C ILE A 64 -14.63 12.45 3.21
N ARG A 65 -15.74 13.12 2.88
CA ARG A 65 -17.08 12.75 3.33
C ARG A 65 -17.89 12.19 2.18
N GLU A 66 -18.12 10.89 2.20
CA GLU A 66 -18.92 10.26 1.17
C GLU A 66 -20.39 10.64 1.31
N LYS A 67 -21.03 10.84 0.15
CA LYS A 67 -22.46 11.11 0.05
C LYS A 67 -23.27 9.88 -0.37
N ARG A 68 -22.56 8.82 -0.78
CA ARG A 68 -23.12 7.53 -1.20
C ARG A 68 -22.08 6.43 -1.03
N ARG A 69 -22.55 5.18 -1.00
CA ARG A 69 -21.69 4.01 -1.14
C ARG A 69 -21.24 3.84 -2.59
N TRP A 70 -20.00 3.40 -2.80
CA TRP A 70 -19.42 3.17 -4.13
C TRP A 70 -19.31 1.68 -4.43
N SER A 71 -20.44 1.01 -4.68
CA SER A 71 -20.47 -0.41 -5.06
C SER A 71 -19.56 -0.73 -6.26
N ASP A 72 -19.45 0.20 -7.21
CA ASP A 72 -18.59 0.02 -8.39
C ASP A 72 -17.09 0.11 -8.05
N ALA A 73 -16.71 0.74 -6.94
CA ALA A 73 -15.32 0.73 -6.47
C ALA A 73 -14.99 -0.58 -5.75
N GLU A 74 -15.99 -1.22 -5.15
CA GLU A 74 -15.83 -2.45 -4.36
C GLU A 74 -15.34 -3.64 -5.18
N GLN A 75 -15.71 -3.73 -6.46
CA GLN A 75 -15.20 -4.77 -7.37
C GLN A 75 -13.67 -4.69 -7.55
N TRP A 76 -13.08 -3.51 -7.35
CA TRP A 76 -11.64 -3.26 -7.39
C TRP A 76 -10.97 -3.40 -6.01
N GLY A 77 -11.73 -3.85 -5.00
CA GLY A 77 -11.26 -3.98 -3.62
C GLY A 77 -11.20 -2.65 -2.86
N LEU A 78 -11.75 -1.56 -3.40
CA LEU A 78 -11.72 -0.23 -2.79
C LEU A 78 -13.05 0.11 -2.09
N LEU A 79 -12.99 0.99 -1.08
CA LEU A 79 -14.18 1.62 -0.51
C LEU A 79 -14.69 2.78 -1.36
N SER A 80 -13.77 3.48 -2.04
CA SER A 80 -14.05 4.64 -2.89
C SER A 80 -13.07 4.67 -4.06
N PHE A 81 -13.46 5.32 -5.15
CA PHE A 81 -12.56 5.52 -6.29
C PHE A 81 -11.41 6.47 -5.92
N ALA A 82 -10.18 6.01 -6.18
CA ALA A 82 -8.96 6.81 -6.09
C ALA A 82 -8.45 7.20 -7.49
N ASP A 83 -7.80 8.36 -7.59
CA ASP A 83 -7.33 8.90 -8.86
C ASP A 83 -6.16 8.08 -9.46
N PRO A 84 -6.34 7.37 -10.59
CA PRO A 84 -5.31 6.49 -11.15
C PRO A 84 -4.05 7.22 -11.62
N GLU A 85 -4.14 8.52 -11.86
CA GLU A 85 -2.98 9.36 -12.21
C GLU A 85 -2.07 9.63 -11.01
N LYS A 86 -2.56 9.39 -9.78
CA LYS A 86 -1.80 9.62 -8.55
C LYS A 86 -1.07 8.36 -8.11
N SER A 87 0.18 8.53 -7.73
CA SER A 87 0.99 7.47 -7.12
C SER A 87 0.45 7.09 -5.74
N CYS A 88 0.94 5.98 -5.17
CA CYS A 88 0.59 5.56 -3.80
C CYS A 88 0.88 6.62 -2.72
N ASP A 89 1.78 7.57 -2.99
CA ASP A 89 2.13 8.64 -2.05
C ASP A 89 1.05 9.76 -2.00
N GLU A 90 0.30 9.93 -3.08
CA GLU A 90 -0.62 11.05 -3.28
C GLU A 90 -2.09 10.62 -3.34
N ALA A 91 -2.35 9.38 -3.74
CA ALA A 91 -3.68 8.85 -3.92
C ALA A 91 -4.42 8.68 -2.58
N ASN A 92 -5.74 8.88 -2.61
CA ASN A 92 -6.63 8.64 -1.47
C ASN A 92 -7.22 7.23 -1.58
N VAL A 93 -6.37 6.22 -1.45
CA VAL A 93 -6.79 4.82 -1.57
C VAL A 93 -7.26 4.32 -0.22
N PHE A 94 -8.44 3.71 -0.20
CA PHE A 94 -8.96 3.01 0.96
C PHE A 94 -9.35 1.60 0.53
N TRP A 95 -8.60 0.61 0.98
CA TRP A 95 -8.90 -0.79 0.69
C TRP A 95 -10.07 -1.25 1.54
N ARG A 96 -10.89 -2.15 1.01
CA ARG A 96 -11.93 -2.80 1.80
C ARG A 96 -11.31 -3.58 2.98
N PRO A 97 -11.84 -3.43 4.21
CA PRO A 97 -11.32 -4.15 5.38
C PRO A 97 -11.34 -5.67 5.24
N ASP A 98 -12.32 -6.23 4.52
CA ASP A 98 -12.39 -7.68 4.25
C ASP A 98 -11.28 -8.17 3.28
N ARG A 99 -10.63 -7.27 2.54
CA ARG A 99 -9.53 -7.59 1.64
C ARG A 99 -8.16 -7.26 2.23
N LEU A 100 -8.07 -6.18 3.00
CA LEU A 100 -6.84 -5.77 3.66
C LEU A 100 -6.70 -6.47 5.01
N ALA A 101 -5.95 -7.57 5.05
CA ALA A 101 -5.80 -8.39 6.25
C ALA A 101 -5.22 -7.63 7.47
N GLY A 102 -4.48 -6.55 7.22
CA GLY A 102 -3.93 -5.65 8.24
C GLY A 102 -4.84 -4.48 8.63
N ALA A 103 -6.06 -4.36 8.09
CA ALA A 103 -6.99 -3.31 8.51
C ALA A 103 -7.27 -3.46 10.01
N LEU A 104 -6.99 -2.40 10.77
CA LEU A 104 -6.96 -2.44 12.23
C LEU A 104 -8.25 -1.84 12.80
N PRO A 105 -9.11 -2.64 13.45
CA PRO A 105 -10.28 -2.11 14.14
C PRO A 105 -9.84 -1.26 15.34
N VAL A 106 -10.41 -0.07 15.48
CA VAL A 106 -10.08 0.88 16.55
C VAL A 106 -11.32 1.55 17.14
N GLN A 107 -11.17 2.04 18.36
CA GLN A 107 -12.02 3.04 18.98
C GLN A 107 -11.29 4.39 18.98
N LEU A 108 -12.03 5.45 18.69
CA LEU A 108 -11.54 6.83 18.81
C LEU A 108 -12.17 7.45 20.04
N VAL A 109 -11.36 7.77 21.04
CA VAL A 109 -11.83 8.22 22.36
C VAL A 109 -11.39 9.66 22.59
N ARG A 110 -12.30 10.52 23.08
CA ARG A 110 -11.94 11.89 23.47
C ARG A 110 -11.12 11.85 24.75
N PHE A 111 -10.09 12.68 24.84
CA PHE A 111 -9.31 12.82 26.07
C PHE A 111 -10.15 13.24 27.29
N ALA A 112 -11.20 14.05 27.08
CA ALA A 112 -12.13 14.41 28.15
C ALA A 112 -12.90 13.21 28.72
N ASP A 113 -13.17 12.20 27.89
CA ASP A 113 -13.88 10.98 28.29
C ASP A 113 -12.92 10.01 29.02
N LEU A 114 -11.63 10.01 28.67
CA LEU A 114 -10.57 9.26 29.39
C LEU A 114 -10.33 9.80 30.81
N ALA A 115 -10.31 11.13 30.97
CA ALA A 115 -10.09 11.79 32.25
C ALA A 115 -11.20 11.50 33.29
N ARG A 116 -12.42 11.18 32.83
CA ARG A 116 -13.56 10.85 33.72
C ARG A 116 -13.50 9.43 34.27
N ASN A 117 -12.78 8.52 33.61
CA ASN A 117 -12.81 7.09 33.91
C ASN A 117 -11.63 6.59 34.75
N SER A 118 -10.72 7.45 35.22
CA SER A 118 -9.59 6.96 36.03
C SER A 118 -8.76 7.99 36.78
N GLU A 119 -8.32 7.60 37.99
CA GLU A 119 -7.08 8.04 38.66
C GLU A 119 -5.80 7.65 37.88
N ARG A 120 -5.91 7.27 36.60
CA ARG A 120 -4.77 6.84 35.79
C ARG A 120 -3.94 8.07 35.52
N ARG A 121 -2.71 8.02 36.02
CA ARG A 121 -1.59 8.82 35.53
C ARG A 121 -1.69 8.90 34.01
N ARG A 122 -1.36 10.08 33.47
CA ARG A 122 -1.29 10.42 32.05
C ARG A 122 -0.36 9.44 31.30
N HIS A 123 -0.81 8.21 31.07
CA HIS A 123 -0.10 7.25 30.24
C HIS A 123 -0.10 7.78 28.81
N ASP A 124 0.95 7.45 28.06
CA ASP A 124 1.22 7.90 26.69
C ASP A 124 0.16 7.37 25.71
N GLU A 125 -1.05 7.93 25.75
CA GLU A 125 -2.12 7.65 24.80
C GLU A 125 -1.65 7.96 23.38
N ILE A 126 -1.97 7.07 22.43
CA ILE A 126 -1.63 7.28 21.01
C ILE A 126 -2.58 8.32 20.44
N GLU A 127 -2.16 9.59 20.43
CA GLU A 127 -2.94 10.67 19.84
C GLU A 127 -2.85 10.64 18.31
N LEU A 128 -3.98 10.54 17.62
CA LEU A 128 -4.04 10.48 16.15
C LEU A 128 -3.33 11.67 15.48
N ARG A 129 -3.56 12.89 15.98
CA ARG A 129 -2.95 14.11 15.43
C ARG A 129 -1.43 14.14 15.56
N ARG A 130 -0.85 13.46 16.54
CA ARG A 130 0.61 13.48 16.81
C ARG A 130 1.41 12.56 15.90
N ILE A 131 0.76 11.69 15.12
CA ILE A 131 1.44 10.77 14.20
C ILE A 131 1.92 11.56 12.95
N PRO A 132 3.23 11.71 12.71
CA PRO A 132 3.76 12.62 11.69
C PRO A 132 3.79 11.97 10.31
N THR A 133 2.62 11.73 9.74
CA THR A 133 2.46 11.04 8.44
C THR A 133 1.41 11.74 7.59
N ARG A 134 1.30 11.36 6.32
CA ARG A 134 0.15 11.74 5.51
C ARG A 134 -1.07 11.00 6.06
N ARG A 135 -2.05 11.76 6.56
CA ARG A 135 -3.28 11.24 7.16
C ARG A 135 -4.47 11.59 6.28
N VAL A 136 -5.20 10.57 5.84
CA VAL A 136 -6.45 10.74 5.08
C VAL A 136 -7.56 10.04 5.84
N ILE A 137 -8.65 10.77 6.07
CA ILE A 137 -9.82 10.33 6.81
C ILE A 137 -10.98 10.22 5.81
N LEU A 138 -11.61 9.06 5.78
CA LEU A 138 -12.82 8.80 4.99
C LEU A 138 -13.98 8.56 5.96
N GLU A 139 -15.02 9.36 5.86
CA GLU A 139 -16.31 9.15 6.51
C GLU A 139 -17.25 8.55 5.46
N THR A 140 -17.66 7.30 5.68
CA THR A 140 -18.55 6.54 4.80
C THR A 140 -20.01 6.77 5.20
N VAL A 141 -20.94 6.51 4.27
CA VAL A 141 -22.38 6.77 4.49
C VAL A 141 -23.04 5.88 5.54
N ASP A 142 -22.44 4.73 5.84
CA ASP A 142 -22.86 3.83 6.92
C ASP A 142 -22.39 4.30 8.31
N GLY A 143 -21.72 5.45 8.38
CA GLY A 143 -21.23 6.05 9.62
C GLY A 143 -19.83 5.61 10.01
N ALA A 144 -19.23 4.66 9.29
CA ALA A 144 -17.86 4.25 9.59
C ALA A 144 -16.85 5.34 9.23
N ARG A 145 -15.72 5.32 9.94
CA ARG A 145 -14.56 6.15 9.67
C ARG A 145 -13.34 5.28 9.42
N HIS A 146 -12.76 5.48 8.24
CA HIS A 146 -11.49 4.90 7.88
C HIS A 146 -10.40 5.95 7.94
N ILE A 147 -9.23 5.60 8.47
CA ILE A 147 -8.09 6.50 8.55
C ILE A 147 -6.90 5.76 7.94
N VAL A 148 -6.35 6.30 6.86
CA VAL A 148 -5.10 5.82 6.28
C VAL A 148 -3.97 6.72 6.76
N LEU A 149 -2.99 6.10 7.42
CA LEU A 149 -1.68 6.66 7.71
C LEU A 149 -0.74 6.10 6.65
N GLY A 150 -0.44 6.92 5.65
CA GLY A 150 0.27 6.50 4.44
C GLY A 150 1.65 7.13 4.30
N GLY A 151 2.55 6.36 3.68
CA GLY A 151 3.81 6.85 3.12
C GLY A 151 4.50 5.76 2.33
N ARG A 152 5.61 6.08 1.64
CA ARG A 152 6.38 5.13 0.82
C ARG A 152 6.71 3.81 1.51
N ARG A 153 6.85 3.80 2.84
CA ARG A 153 7.41 2.68 3.60
C ARG A 153 6.42 1.94 4.49
N PHE A 154 5.20 2.46 4.65
CA PHE A 154 4.20 1.89 5.56
C PHE A 154 2.79 2.20 5.05
N TRP A 155 1.86 1.32 5.41
CA TRP A 155 0.44 1.51 5.13
C TRP A 155 -0.36 1.00 6.32
N VAL A 156 -0.87 1.93 7.13
CA VAL A 156 -1.72 1.58 8.27
C VAL A 156 -3.11 2.11 7.99
N GLN A 157 -4.10 1.22 7.92
CA GLN A 157 -5.49 1.59 7.75
C GLN A 157 -6.27 1.22 9.01
N LEU A 158 -6.77 2.24 9.70
CA LEU A 158 -7.61 2.12 10.88
C LEU A 158 -9.08 2.13 10.44
N LEU A 159 -9.91 1.31 11.09
CA LEU A 159 -11.36 1.24 10.91
C LEU A 159 -12.04 1.52 12.25
N CYS A 160 -12.93 2.52 12.28
CA CYS A 160 -13.81 2.80 13.40
C CYS A 160 -15.26 2.79 12.89
N GLU A 161 -16.04 1.76 13.24
CA GLU A 161 -17.39 1.59 12.70
C GLU A 161 -18.40 2.62 13.23
N ASN A 162 -18.25 3.04 14.48
CA ASN A 162 -19.15 3.98 15.15
C ASN A 162 -18.34 5.08 15.84
N PRO A 163 -17.73 5.99 15.07
CA PRO A 163 -16.99 7.09 15.64
C PRO A 163 -17.99 8.03 16.34
N ALA A 164 -17.76 8.32 17.62
CA ALA A 164 -18.39 9.49 18.21
C ALA A 164 -17.99 10.74 17.40
N SER A 165 -18.75 11.84 17.51
CA SER A 165 -18.35 13.13 16.93
C SER A 165 -17.07 13.63 17.63
N VAL A 166 -15.95 13.23 17.05
CA VAL A 166 -14.61 13.35 17.61
C VAL A 166 -13.68 13.73 16.46
N GLY A 167 -12.98 14.86 16.59
CA GLY A 167 -11.93 15.27 15.65
C GLY A 167 -10.64 14.47 15.83
N GLU A 168 -9.53 14.90 15.23
CA GLU A 168 -8.24 14.19 15.36
C GLU A 168 -7.57 14.33 16.74
N ARG A 169 -8.10 15.17 17.63
CA ARG A 169 -7.63 15.31 19.01
C ARG A 169 -8.25 14.21 19.89
N CYS A 170 -7.92 12.97 19.56
CA CYS A 170 -8.42 11.77 20.20
C CYS A 170 -7.33 10.72 20.37
N ALA A 171 -7.53 9.87 21.37
CA ALA A 171 -6.75 8.66 21.57
C ALA A 171 -7.26 7.54 20.65
N ILE A 172 -6.34 6.71 20.19
CA ILE A 172 -6.62 5.51 19.41
C ILE A 172 -6.53 4.30 20.35
N GLU A 173 -7.65 3.62 20.56
CA GLU A 173 -7.70 2.33 21.25
C GLU A 173 -7.80 1.20 20.21
N VAL A 174 -6.80 0.31 20.17
CA VAL A 174 -6.78 -0.82 19.23
C VAL A 174 -7.66 -1.95 19.74
N LYS A 175 -8.59 -2.44 18.90
CA LYS A 175 -9.44 -3.58 19.21
C LYS A 175 -8.89 -4.86 18.61
N ILE A 176 -8.64 -5.85 19.47
CA ILE A 176 -8.28 -7.21 19.06
C ILE A 176 -9.42 -8.13 19.52
N ASN A 177 -10.46 -8.24 18.69
CA ASN A 177 -11.69 -8.97 18.99
C ASN A 177 -11.96 -10.12 18.01
N SER A 178 -11.00 -10.45 17.13
CA SER A 178 -11.15 -11.50 16.11
C SER A 178 -9.84 -12.24 15.90
N THR A 179 -9.95 -13.57 15.75
CA THR A 179 -8.83 -14.45 15.39
C THR A 179 -8.52 -14.40 13.89
N GLN A 180 -9.40 -13.86 13.06
CA GLN A 180 -9.16 -13.73 11.62
C GLN A 180 -8.05 -12.70 11.37
N HIS A 181 -7.00 -13.16 10.66
CA HIS A 181 -5.81 -12.37 10.33
C HIS A 181 -5.11 -11.73 11.55
N TYR A 182 -5.24 -12.31 12.75
CA TYR A 182 -4.74 -11.72 13.99
C TYR A 182 -3.25 -11.32 13.92
N GLN A 183 -2.39 -12.15 13.32
CA GLN A 183 -0.98 -11.85 13.15
C GLN A 183 -0.77 -10.55 12.34
N ARG A 184 -1.56 -10.32 11.29
CA ARG A 184 -1.47 -9.10 10.47
C ARG A 184 -1.93 -7.87 11.23
N LYS A 185 -2.97 -8.01 12.06
CA LYS A 185 -3.46 -6.93 12.92
C LYS A 185 -2.41 -6.58 13.99
N LEU A 186 -1.75 -7.58 14.58
CA LEU A 186 -0.64 -7.37 15.52
C LEU A 186 0.58 -6.71 14.85
N ASP A 187 0.95 -7.16 13.64
CA ASP A 187 2.01 -6.53 12.83
C ASP A 187 1.67 -5.04 12.58
N THR A 188 0.42 -4.74 12.24
CA THR A 188 -0.06 -3.37 11.95
C THR A 188 -0.13 -2.51 13.22
N ALA A 189 -0.57 -3.06 14.35
CA ALA A 189 -0.56 -2.37 15.63
C ALA A 189 0.88 -2.02 16.07
N SER A 190 1.83 -2.94 15.86
CA SER A 190 3.26 -2.69 16.11
C SER A 190 3.81 -1.57 15.22
N GLN A 191 3.40 -1.52 13.94
CA GLN A 191 3.74 -0.42 13.04
C GLN A 191 3.14 0.90 13.50
N LEU A 192 1.88 0.92 13.96
CA LEU A 192 1.24 2.10 14.50
C LEU A 192 2.00 2.66 15.71
N LEU A 193 2.35 1.80 16.68
CA LEU A 193 3.19 2.20 17.84
C LEU A 193 4.56 2.72 17.38
N SER A 194 5.19 2.04 16.43
CA SER A 194 6.49 2.46 15.89
C SER A 194 6.40 3.85 15.24
N LEU A 195 5.33 4.14 14.49
CA LEU A 195 5.08 5.45 13.88
C LEU A 195 4.85 6.53 14.94
N TYR A 196 4.15 6.20 16.03
CA TYR A 196 3.91 7.13 17.12
C TYR A 196 5.18 7.46 17.91
N HIS A 197 5.97 6.44 18.29
CA HIS A 197 7.21 6.61 19.05
C HIS A 197 8.37 7.18 18.20
N SER A 198 8.42 6.86 16.91
CA SER A 198 9.46 7.33 16.00
C SER A 198 9.18 8.73 15.44
N ALA A 199 8.47 9.60 16.17
CA ALA A 199 8.27 10.99 15.80
C ALA A 199 9.64 11.73 15.73
N GLY A 200 10.38 11.52 14.64
CA GLY A 200 11.76 11.97 14.40
C GLY A 200 12.81 10.88 14.14
N GLY A 201 12.48 9.57 14.17
CA GLY A 201 13.47 8.47 14.16
C GLY A 201 13.47 7.54 12.94
N LYS A 202 14.51 6.69 12.81
CA LYS A 202 14.56 5.59 11.84
C LYS A 202 13.51 4.55 12.21
N LEU A 203 12.36 4.59 11.53
CA LEU A 203 11.37 3.50 11.55
C LEU A 203 12.10 2.19 11.27
N SER A 204 12.09 1.25 12.22
CA SER A 204 12.47 -0.14 11.94
C SER A 204 11.41 -0.69 10.99
N LEU A 205 11.76 -0.69 9.70
CA LEU A 205 10.89 -0.97 8.56
C LEU A 205 10.27 -2.37 8.66
N ILE A 206 9.03 -2.44 9.14
CA ILE A 206 8.15 -3.59 8.96
C ILE A 206 7.37 -3.28 7.67
N GLY A 207 7.77 -3.89 6.55
CA GLY A 207 7.25 -3.57 5.21
C GLY A 207 8.13 -3.90 4.02
N ARG A 208 9.18 -4.67 4.24
CA ARG A 208 9.93 -5.39 3.22
C ARG A 208 9.02 -6.42 2.57
N SER A 209 8.53 -6.10 1.37
CA SER A 209 8.23 -7.16 0.41
C SER A 209 9.53 -7.89 0.12
N ARG A 210 9.64 -9.18 0.49
CA ARG A 210 10.79 -10.04 0.15
C ARG A 210 11.05 -10.12 -1.36
N ASP A 211 10.06 -9.74 -2.19
CA ASP A 211 10.08 -9.79 -3.66
C ASP A 211 9.80 -8.42 -4.31
N SER A 212 10.21 -7.30 -3.69
CA SER A 212 9.95 -5.96 -4.26
C SER A 212 10.55 -5.78 -5.65
N THR A 213 11.70 -6.41 -5.95
CA THR A 213 12.34 -6.37 -7.26
C THR A 213 11.41 -6.89 -8.37
N ARG A 214 10.75 -8.03 -8.15
CA ARG A 214 9.85 -8.61 -9.18
C ARG A 214 8.61 -7.76 -9.39
N LEU A 215 8.09 -7.16 -8.31
CA LEU A 215 6.96 -6.22 -8.39
C LEU A 215 7.37 -4.95 -9.15
N ALA A 216 8.54 -4.39 -8.84
CA ALA A 216 9.10 -3.25 -9.56
C ALA A 216 9.27 -3.55 -11.05
N GLN A 217 9.93 -4.67 -11.38
CA GLN A 217 10.10 -5.16 -12.76
C GLN A 217 8.78 -5.31 -13.50
N GLY A 218 7.76 -5.86 -12.84
CA GLY A 218 6.43 -5.97 -13.43
C GLY A 218 5.79 -4.62 -13.72
N ILE A 219 5.96 -3.63 -12.85
CA ILE A 219 5.49 -2.25 -13.08
C ILE A 219 6.15 -1.63 -14.32
N ILE A 220 7.47 -1.77 -14.46
CA ILE A 220 8.19 -1.27 -15.65
C ILE A 220 7.71 -1.97 -16.92
N ALA A 221 7.56 -3.29 -16.86
CA ALA A 221 7.11 -4.07 -18.01
C ALA A 221 5.72 -3.63 -18.49
N ILE A 222 4.78 -3.39 -17.57
CA ILE A 222 3.45 -2.93 -17.96
C ILE A 222 3.45 -1.47 -18.43
N ASP A 223 4.29 -0.59 -17.85
CA ASP A 223 4.40 0.80 -18.30
C ASP A 223 4.88 0.89 -19.74
N ILE A 224 5.91 0.11 -20.10
CA ILE A 224 6.44 0.00 -21.46
C ILE A 224 5.36 -0.52 -22.42
N VAL A 225 4.69 -1.63 -22.07
CA VAL A 225 3.67 -2.23 -22.94
C VAL A 225 2.44 -1.34 -23.07
N ASN A 226 2.03 -0.64 -22.01
CA ASN A 226 0.93 0.32 -22.07
C ASN A 226 1.24 1.53 -22.96
N ALA A 227 2.52 1.92 -23.06
CA ALA A 227 3.02 2.94 -23.97
C ALA A 227 3.23 2.44 -25.42
N GLY A 228 2.92 1.17 -25.71
CA GLY A 228 3.06 0.57 -27.04
C GLY A 228 4.41 -0.10 -27.32
N GLY A 229 5.28 -0.20 -26.31
CA GLY A 229 6.56 -0.90 -26.43
C GLY A 229 6.43 -2.42 -26.55
N PHE A 230 7.50 -3.04 -27.03
CA PHE A 230 7.61 -4.47 -27.29
C PHE A 230 8.34 -5.20 -26.15
N HIS A 231 8.32 -6.53 -26.18
CA HIS A 231 9.02 -7.37 -25.21
C HIS A 231 10.55 -7.10 -25.18
N ARG A 232 11.12 -6.69 -26.31
CA ARG A 232 12.53 -6.30 -26.38
C ARG A 232 12.82 -5.06 -25.55
N ASP A 233 11.98 -4.03 -25.64
CA ASP A 233 12.11 -2.80 -24.84
C ASP A 233 12.05 -3.10 -23.34
N VAL A 234 11.22 -4.08 -22.94
CA VAL A 234 11.17 -4.58 -21.55
C VAL A 234 12.49 -5.25 -21.15
N ALA A 235 13.07 -6.08 -22.02
CA ALA A 235 14.36 -6.69 -21.76
C ALA A 235 15.47 -5.63 -21.67
N ASP A 236 15.50 -4.66 -22.59
CA ASP A 236 16.47 -3.56 -22.63
C ASP A 236 16.41 -2.73 -21.34
N ALA A 237 15.21 -2.36 -20.88
CA ALA A 237 15.00 -1.57 -19.67
C ALA A 237 15.45 -2.27 -18.38
N ILE A 238 15.51 -3.61 -18.40
CA ILE A 238 15.83 -4.39 -17.20
C ILE A 238 17.28 -4.89 -17.24
N TYR A 239 17.75 -5.43 -18.36
CA TYR A 239 19.08 -6.02 -18.49
C TYR A 239 20.12 -5.08 -19.10
N GLY A 240 19.68 -3.99 -19.73
CA GLY A 240 20.52 -3.08 -20.50
C GLY A 240 20.55 -3.46 -21.99
N ALA A 241 20.45 -2.45 -22.85
CA ALA A 241 20.34 -2.61 -24.30
C ALA A 241 21.54 -3.35 -24.93
N GLU A 242 22.75 -3.15 -24.41
CA GLU A 242 23.97 -3.81 -24.91
C GLU A 242 23.88 -5.34 -24.79
N LYS A 243 23.57 -5.85 -23.59
CA LYS A 243 23.45 -7.29 -23.32
C LYS A 243 22.33 -7.95 -24.13
N VAL A 244 21.24 -7.23 -24.33
CA VAL A 244 20.10 -7.73 -25.10
C VAL A 244 20.46 -7.75 -26.58
N ALA A 245 21.10 -6.71 -27.12
CA ALA A 245 21.51 -6.67 -28.51
C ALA A 245 22.44 -7.84 -28.89
N GLU A 246 23.36 -8.24 -28.01
CA GLU A 246 24.27 -9.36 -28.24
C GLU A 246 23.58 -10.74 -28.32
N ARG A 247 22.46 -10.92 -27.62
CA ARG A 247 21.91 -12.26 -27.32
C ARG A 247 20.45 -12.46 -27.72
N TRP A 248 19.74 -11.40 -28.10
CA TRP A 248 18.37 -11.46 -28.59
C TRP A 248 18.30 -12.26 -29.90
N GLY A 249 17.31 -13.13 -30.06
CA GLY A 249 17.25 -14.06 -31.20
C GLY A 249 18.26 -15.21 -31.18
N GLY A 250 19.10 -15.32 -30.13
CA GLY A 250 20.03 -16.44 -29.96
C GLY A 250 19.35 -17.77 -29.63
N PRO A 251 20.07 -18.91 -29.68
CA PRO A 251 19.49 -20.25 -29.53
C PRO A 251 18.71 -20.49 -28.23
N SER A 252 19.10 -19.83 -27.13
CA SER A 252 18.44 -19.99 -25.83
C SER A 252 17.12 -19.24 -25.69
N ARG A 253 16.87 -18.20 -26.51
CA ARG A 253 15.72 -17.27 -26.44
C ARG A 253 15.42 -16.75 -25.03
N TYR A 254 16.44 -16.71 -24.16
CA TYR A 254 16.26 -16.44 -22.73
C TYR A 254 15.57 -15.09 -22.46
N TYR A 255 16.06 -14.01 -23.07
CA TYR A 255 15.52 -12.66 -22.86
C TYR A 255 14.10 -12.50 -23.40
N GLU A 256 13.79 -13.15 -24.52
CA GLU A 256 12.45 -13.15 -25.12
C GLU A 256 11.43 -13.83 -24.20
N ASP A 257 11.75 -15.05 -23.76
CA ASP A 257 10.87 -15.83 -22.89
C ASP A 257 10.74 -15.20 -21.51
N TRP A 258 11.83 -14.63 -20.98
CA TRP A 258 11.80 -13.89 -19.72
C TRP A 258 10.89 -12.66 -19.83
N ALA A 259 11.04 -11.84 -20.87
CA ALA A 259 10.24 -10.64 -21.06
C ALA A 259 8.76 -11.00 -21.28
N ARG A 260 8.47 -12.04 -22.07
CA ARG A 260 7.11 -12.56 -22.29
C ARG A 260 6.46 -12.98 -20.96
N ARG A 261 7.18 -13.76 -20.14
CA ARG A 261 6.68 -14.20 -18.82
C ARG A 261 6.48 -13.04 -17.85
N LEU A 262 7.40 -12.07 -17.85
CA LEU A 262 7.28 -10.88 -16.99
C LEU A 262 6.05 -10.05 -17.39
N VAL A 263 5.85 -9.79 -18.68
CA VAL A 263 4.68 -9.06 -19.20
C VAL A 263 3.39 -9.81 -18.88
N ALA A 264 3.34 -11.13 -19.09
CA ALA A 264 2.17 -11.93 -18.75
C ALA A 264 1.83 -11.84 -17.25
N ARG A 265 2.84 -11.96 -16.39
CA ARG A 265 2.68 -11.77 -14.94
C ARG A 265 2.23 -10.35 -14.58
N ALA A 266 2.81 -9.33 -15.20
CA ALA A 266 2.45 -7.94 -14.93
C ALA A 266 1.00 -7.64 -15.32
N ARG A 267 0.54 -8.16 -16.47
CA ARG A 267 -0.87 -8.07 -16.89
C ARG A 267 -1.81 -8.75 -15.89
N PHE A 268 -1.48 -9.97 -15.44
CA PHE A 268 -2.23 -10.62 -14.38
C PHE A 268 -2.30 -9.77 -13.11
N MET A 269 -1.17 -9.20 -12.68
CA MET A 269 -1.11 -8.33 -11.51
C MET A 269 -1.99 -7.08 -11.67
N VAL A 270 -2.05 -6.46 -12.85
CA VAL A 270 -2.91 -5.30 -13.13
C VAL A 270 -4.39 -5.65 -13.15
N ASN A 271 -4.75 -6.83 -13.65
CA ASN A 271 -6.14 -7.22 -13.82
C ASN A 271 -6.78 -7.70 -12.52
N GLU A 272 -6.07 -8.50 -11.72
CA GLU A 272 -6.63 -9.13 -10.51
C GLU A 272 -5.58 -9.49 -9.46
N GLY A 273 -4.35 -9.82 -9.89
CA GLY A 273 -3.32 -10.36 -9.01
C GLY A 273 -2.89 -9.40 -7.89
N TYR A 274 -3.10 -8.09 -8.07
CA TYR A 274 -2.86 -7.08 -7.03
C TYR A 274 -3.65 -7.34 -5.74
N LEU A 275 -4.87 -7.89 -5.82
CA LEU A 275 -5.69 -8.19 -4.65
C LEU A 275 -5.02 -9.20 -3.72
N SER A 276 -4.27 -10.15 -4.27
CA SER A 276 -3.52 -11.13 -3.49
C SER A 276 -2.46 -10.51 -2.58
N LEU A 277 -2.01 -9.28 -2.88
CA LEU A 277 -1.03 -8.56 -2.07
C LEU A 277 -1.64 -8.08 -0.74
N LEU A 278 -2.94 -7.78 -0.70
CA LEU A 278 -3.62 -7.20 0.46
C LEU A 278 -3.68 -8.16 1.67
N GLY A 279 -3.54 -9.47 1.43
CA GLY A 279 -3.44 -10.50 2.47
C GLY A 279 -2.01 -10.83 2.92
N LYS A 280 -0.98 -10.35 2.21
CA LYS A 280 0.42 -10.74 2.46
C LYS A 280 1.01 -10.07 3.69
N LYS A 281 2.02 -10.71 4.29
CA LYS A 281 2.78 -10.14 5.42
C LYS A 281 3.64 -8.98 4.96
N THR A 282 3.38 -7.80 5.50
CA THR A 282 4.31 -6.67 5.52
C THR A 282 5.47 -7.08 6.44
N LEU A 283 6.53 -7.74 5.94
CA LEU A 283 7.65 -8.22 6.78
C LEU A 283 8.68 -7.13 7.02
#